data_AF-A0A957DSY1-F1
#
_entry.id   AF-A0A957DSY1-F1
#
_cell.length_a   1.000
_cell.length_b   1.000
_cell.length_c   1.000
_cell.angle_alpha   90.00
_cell.angle_beta   90.00
_cell.angle_gamma   90.00
#
_symmetry.space_group_name_H-M   'P 1'
#
loop_
_entity.id
_entity.type
_entity.pdbx_description
1 polymer ?
#
loop_
_entity_poly.entity_id
_entity_poly.type
_entity_poly.pdbx_seq_one_letter_code
_entity_poly.pdbx_strand_id
1 'polypeptide(L)'
;VGIFVRALNDGSLLNENEQAIYSSIYEYEHTGLIPGYYSIARYHSDIDTVVVQFVNTAGGTPIVPLFDVQGGTKVMVADVVYGRIVKILHSPFGN
;
A
#
# COMPACT_ATOMS: atom_id res chain seq x y z
N VAL A 1 -1.59 11.49 -3.65
CA VAL A 1 -1.58 10.27 -2.80
C VAL A 1 -0.39 10.26 -1.85
N GLY A 2 0.87 10.32 -2.33
CA GLY A 2 2.04 10.27 -1.43
C GLY A 2 2.07 11.36 -0.34
N ILE A 3 1.73 12.60 -0.70
CA ILE A 3 1.60 13.72 0.25
C ILE A 3 0.54 13.44 1.32
N PHE A 4 -0.62 12.90 0.93
CA PHE A 4 -1.69 12.54 1.85
C PHE A 4 -1.24 11.48 2.85
N VAL A 5 -0.59 10.41 2.38
CA VAL A 5 -0.09 9.33 3.25
C VAL A 5 0.96 9.88 4.22
N ARG A 6 1.86 10.76 3.76
CA ARG A 6 2.84 11.42 4.64
C ARG A 6 2.14 12.27 5.71
N ALA A 7 1.24 13.17 5.29
CA ALA A 7 0.51 14.06 6.19
C ALA A 7 -0.34 13.32 7.23
N LEU A 8 -0.88 12.16 6.86
CA LEU A 8 -1.62 11.29 7.76
C LEU A 8 -0.70 10.62 8.79
N ASN A 9 0.51 10.21 8.39
CA ASN A 9 1.46 9.52 9.27
C ASN A 9 2.23 10.49 10.19
N ASP A 10 2.52 11.72 9.73
CA ASP A 10 3.22 12.74 10.51
C ASP A 10 2.28 13.58 11.42
N GLY A 11 0.97 13.32 11.35
CA GLY A 11 -0.04 13.98 12.17
C GLY A 11 -0.36 15.42 11.73
N SER A 12 0.12 15.89 10.58
CA SER A 12 -0.19 17.23 10.06
C SER A 12 -1.56 17.34 9.40
N LEU A 13 -2.22 16.20 9.14
CA LEU A 13 -3.53 16.16 8.48
C LEU A 13 -4.72 16.33 9.45
N LEU A 14 -4.66 15.70 10.62
CA LEU A 14 -5.76 15.59 11.56
C LEU A 14 -5.43 16.32 12.87
N ASN A 15 -6.45 16.70 13.65
CA ASN A 15 -6.21 17.18 15.02
C ASN A 15 -5.85 16.03 15.97
N GLU A 16 -5.36 16.35 17.17
CA GLU A 16 -4.89 15.37 18.15
C GLU A 16 -5.94 14.28 18.48
N ASN A 17 -7.21 14.67 18.63
CA ASN A 17 -8.28 13.72 18.96
C ASN A 17 -8.60 12.80 17.77
N GLU A 18 -8.68 13.36 16.56
CA GLU A 18 -8.92 12.59 15.33
C GLU A 18 -7.77 11.63 15.03
N GLN A 19 -6.52 12.07 15.20
CA GLN A 19 -5.34 11.25 15.00
C GLN A 19 -5.29 10.10 16.02
N ALA A 20 -5.65 10.35 17.28
CA ALA A 20 -5.70 9.33 18.32
C ALA A 20 -6.74 8.24 18.00
N ILE A 21 -7.94 8.66 17.56
CA ILE A 21 -8.99 7.73 17.13
C ILE A 21 -8.50 6.92 15.92
N TYR A 22 -7.95 7.58 14.91
CA TYR A 22 -7.46 6.93 13.69
C TYR A 22 -6.40 5.88 13.99
N SER A 23 -5.38 6.25 14.78
CA SER A 23 -4.27 5.37 15.20
C SER A 23 -4.76 4.14 15.97
N SER A 24 -5.86 4.27 16.72
CA SER A 24 -6.38 3.18 17.55
C SER A 24 -7.14 2.10 16.76
N ILE A 25 -7.54 2.43 15.53
CA ILE A 25 -8.41 1.57 14.70
C ILE A 25 -7.68 1.08 13.45
N TYR A 26 -6.77 1.87 12.90
CA TYR A 26 -6.12 1.57 11.62
C TYR A 26 -4.59 1.67 11.71
N GLU A 27 -3.93 0.61 11.25
CA GLU A 27 -2.54 0.69 10.82
C GLU A 27 -2.50 1.53 9.53
N TYR A 28 -1.57 2.48 9.41
CA TYR A 28 -1.51 3.50 8.34
C TYR A 28 -1.21 2.95 6.93
N GLU A 29 -1.33 1.64 6.75
CA GLU A 29 -1.14 0.98 5.48
C GLU A 29 -2.42 0.99 4.66
N HIS A 30 -2.33 1.39 3.39
CA HIS A 30 -3.47 1.43 2.49
C HIS A 30 -3.28 0.46 1.33
N THR A 31 -4.21 -0.46 1.17
CA THR A 31 -4.39 -1.26 -0.05
C THR A 31 -5.74 -0.98 -0.68
N GLY A 32 -5.82 -0.93 -2.01
CA GLY A 32 -7.07 -0.76 -2.73
C GLY A 32 -7.21 -1.83 -3.80
N LEU A 33 -8.34 -2.53 -3.83
CA LEU A 33 -8.68 -3.49 -4.87
C LEU A 33 -10.04 -3.13 -5.45
N ILE A 34 -10.07 -2.86 -6.75
CA ILE A 34 -11.30 -2.71 -7.54
C ILE A 34 -11.13 -3.48 -8.85
N PRO A 35 -12.23 -3.82 -9.56
CA PRO A 35 -12.11 -4.47 -10.86
C PRO A 35 -11.22 -3.66 -11.81
N GLY A 36 -10.15 -4.28 -12.30
CA GLY A 36 -9.19 -3.63 -13.20
C GLY A 36 -7.97 -3.02 -12.53
N TYR A 37 -7.95 -2.84 -11.19
CA TYR A 37 -6.88 -2.10 -10.52
C TYR A 37 -6.57 -2.60 -9.11
N TYR A 38 -5.28 -2.58 -8.79
CA TYR A 38 -4.78 -2.82 -7.44
C TYR A 38 -3.75 -1.76 -7.05
N SER A 39 -3.79 -1.32 -5.80
CA SER A 39 -2.89 -0.29 -5.28
C SER A 39 -2.40 -0.60 -3.87
N ILE A 40 -1.18 -0.16 -3.57
CA ILE A 40 -0.55 -0.20 -2.25
C ILE A 40 0.07 1.18 -2.00
N ALA A 41 -0.19 1.79 -0.85
CA ALA A 41 0.45 3.02 -0.43
C ALA A 41 0.78 2.93 1.07
N ARG A 42 2.07 3.05 1.41
CA ARG A 42 2.55 2.94 2.79
C ARG A 42 3.68 3.92 3.04
N TYR A 43 3.78 4.38 4.28
CA TYR A 43 4.92 5.13 4.79
C TYR A 43 5.89 4.17 5.50
N HIS A 44 7.15 4.19 5.10
CA HIS A 44 8.25 3.43 5.72
C HIS A 44 9.07 4.42 6.55
N SER A 45 8.86 4.39 7.87
CA SER A 45 9.40 5.39 8.81
C SER A 45 10.90 5.29 9.03
N ASP A 46 11.47 4.09 8.87
CA ASP A 46 12.90 3.82 9.03
C ASP A 46 13.76 4.40 7.90
N ILE A 47 13.19 4.54 6.70
CA ILE A 47 13.82 5.21 5.54
C ILE A 47 13.14 6.55 5.18
N ASP A 48 12.27 7.06 6.05
CA ASP A 48 11.45 8.27 5.85
C ASP A 48 10.88 8.42 4.41
N THR A 49 10.27 7.35 3.88
CA THR A 49 9.83 7.30 2.48
C THR A 49 8.41 6.78 2.34
N VAL A 50 7.62 7.44 1.50
CA VAL A 50 6.30 6.91 1.09
C VAL A 50 6.46 6.16 -0.23
N VAL A 51 6.05 4.90 -0.25
CA VAL A 51 6.07 4.06 -1.46
C VAL A 51 4.65 3.81 -1.91
N VAL A 52 4.35 4.22 -3.16
CA VAL A 52 3.05 4.02 -3.80
C VAL A 52 3.23 3.12 -5.02
N GLN A 53 2.51 2.02 -5.05
CA GLN A 53 2.38 1.13 -6.20
C GLN A 53 0.94 1.15 -6.70
N PHE A 54 0.78 1.33 -8.01
CA PHE A 54 -0.50 1.26 -8.69
C PHE A 54 -0.34 0.38 -9.92
N VAL A 55 -1.16 -0.65 -10.04
CA VAL A 55 -1.12 -1.59 -11.16
C VAL A 55 -2.50 -1.76 -11.76
N ASN A 56 -2.58 -1.71 -13.08
CA ASN A 56 -3.75 -2.15 -13.83
C ASN A 56 -3.69 -3.68 -13.98
N THR A 57 -4.74 -4.37 -13.55
CA THR A 57 -4.82 -5.83 -13.60
C THR A 57 -6.24 -6.27 -13.90
N ALA A 58 -6.42 -7.19 -14.84
CA ALA A 58 -7.74 -7.77 -15.13
C ALA A 58 -8.25 -8.72 -14.02
N GLY A 59 -7.51 -8.82 -12.90
CA GLY A 59 -7.71 -9.85 -11.90
C GLY A 59 -7.02 -11.16 -12.28
N GLY A 60 -6.57 -11.92 -11.29
CA GLY A 60 -6.08 -13.28 -11.47
C GLY A 60 -7.23 -14.28 -11.61
N THR A 61 -6.91 -15.58 -11.61
CA THR A 61 -7.93 -16.65 -11.63
C THR A 61 -8.93 -16.42 -10.51
N PRO A 62 -10.21 -16.16 -10.82
CA PRO A 62 -11.22 -15.93 -9.81
C PRO A 62 -11.36 -17.17 -8.93
N ILE A 63 -11.33 -17.00 -7.60
CA ILE A 63 -11.71 -18.08 -6.67
C ILE A 63 -13.22 -18.38 -6.82
N VAL A 64 -13.98 -17.42 -7.35
CA VAL A 64 -15.40 -17.52 -7.71
C VAL A 64 -15.56 -17.21 -9.21
N PRO A 65 -16.07 -18.12 -10.05
CA PRO A 65 -15.95 -18.08 -11.52
C PRO A 65 -16.66 -16.92 -12.24
N LEU A 66 -17.25 -15.95 -11.54
CA LEU A 66 -17.91 -14.79 -12.15
C LEU A 66 -17.14 -13.47 -12.00
N PHE A 67 -16.39 -13.25 -10.91
CA PHE A 67 -15.67 -11.99 -10.66
C PHE A 67 -14.40 -12.24 -9.84
N ASP A 68 -13.28 -11.64 -10.24
CA ASP A 68 -12.10 -11.61 -9.38
C ASP A 68 -12.27 -10.57 -8.27
N VAL A 69 -12.86 -11.02 -7.17
CA VAL A 69 -13.10 -10.21 -5.96
C VAL A 69 -11.91 -10.22 -5.00
N GLN A 70 -10.92 -11.07 -5.23
CA GLN A 70 -9.77 -11.26 -4.33
C GLN A 70 -8.43 -10.89 -4.98
N GLY A 71 -8.40 -10.55 -6.27
CA GLY A 71 -7.22 -10.10 -6.99
C GLY A 71 -6.30 -11.22 -7.52
N GLY A 72 -6.58 -12.47 -7.13
CA GLY A 72 -5.92 -13.69 -7.58
C GLY A 72 -4.39 -13.63 -7.68
N THR A 73 -3.83 -14.35 -8.64
CA THR A 73 -2.37 -14.41 -8.88
C THR A 73 -1.73 -13.04 -9.14
N LYS A 74 -2.49 -12.06 -9.64
CA LYS A 74 -1.92 -10.75 -10.00
C LYS A 74 -1.72 -9.84 -8.79
N VAL A 75 -2.61 -9.89 -7.80
CA VAL A 75 -2.38 -9.21 -6.50
C VAL A 75 -1.17 -9.82 -5.81
N MET A 76 -1.03 -11.15 -5.79
CA MET A 76 0.16 -11.79 -5.23
C MET A 76 1.46 -11.34 -5.92
N VAL A 77 1.47 -11.25 -7.25
CA VAL A 77 2.64 -10.72 -7.98
C VAL A 77 2.89 -9.26 -7.62
N ALA A 78 1.85 -8.45 -7.49
CA ALA A 78 1.97 -7.05 -7.08
C ALA A 78 2.56 -6.92 -5.67
N ASP A 79 2.14 -7.75 -4.72
CA ASP A 79 2.70 -7.78 -3.36
C ASP A 79 4.18 -8.17 -3.35
N VAL A 80 4.55 -9.19 -4.14
CA VAL A 80 5.95 -9.61 -4.28
C VAL A 80 6.79 -8.49 -4.89
N VAL A 81 6.30 -7.82 -5.93
CA VAL A 81 6.99 -6.69 -6.56
C VAL A 81 7.16 -5.53 -5.57
N TYR A 82 6.11 -5.18 -4.83
CA TYR A 82 6.16 -4.16 -3.78
C TYR A 82 7.22 -4.50 -2.73
N GLY A 83 7.22 -5.73 -2.22
CA GLY A 83 8.21 -6.20 -1.25
C GLY A 83 9.65 -6.16 -1.79
N ARG A 84 9.85 -6.40 -3.09
CA ARG A 84 11.18 -6.24 -3.72
C ARG A 84 11.60 -4.78 -3.81
N ILE A 85 10.69 -3.88 -4.19
CA ILE A 85 10.97 -2.43 -4.23
C ILE A 85 11.39 -1.96 -2.84
N VAL A 86 10.60 -2.28 -1.81
CA VAL A 86 10.91 -1.94 -0.41
C VAL A 86 12.27 -2.51 -0.03
N LYS A 87 12.54 -3.80 -0.27
CA LYS A 87 13.85 -4.39 0.03
C LYS A 87 15.02 -3.64 -0.63
N ILE A 88 14.87 -3.21 -1.88
CA ILE A 88 15.91 -2.45 -2.59
C ILE A 88 16.11 -1.08 -1.95
N LEU A 89 15.04 -0.38 -1.59
CA LEU A 89 15.12 0.93 -0.92
C LEU A 89 15.83 0.86 0.44
N HIS A 90 15.73 -0.28 1.14
CA HIS A 90 16.41 -0.52 2.41
C HIS A 90 17.84 -1.05 2.26
N SER A 91 18.24 -1.45 1.04
CA SER A 91 19.58 -1.99 0.81
C SER A 91 20.59 -0.84 0.70
N PRO A 92 21.76 -0.92 1.37
CA PRO A 92 22.82 0.04 1.13
C PRO A 92 23.25 -0.05 -0.34
N PHE A 93 23.28 1.10 -1.02
CA PHE A 93 23.79 1.17 -2.38
C PHE A 93 25.28 0.78 -2.39
N GLY A 94 25.58 -0.42 -2.90
CA GLY A 94 26.95 -0.89 -3.15
C GLY A 94 27.74 -1.25 -1.89
N ASN A 95 27.79 -2.55 -1.60
CA ASN A 95 28.93 -3.21 -0.96
C ASN A 95 29.17 -4.54 -1.66
#